data_AF-A0A1R3TSX3-F1
#
_entry.id   AF-A0A1R3TSX3-F1
#
_cell.length_a   1.000
_cell.length_b   1.000
_cell.length_c   1.000
_cell.angle_alpha   90.00
_cell.angle_beta   90.00
_cell.angle_gamma   90.00
#
_symmetry.space_group_name_H-M   'P 1'
#
loop_
_entity.id
_entity.type
_entity.pdbx_description
1 polymer ?
#
loop_
_entity_poly.entity_id
_entity_poly.type
_entity_poly.pdbx_seq_one_letter_code
_entity_poly.pdbx_strand_id
1 'polypeptide(L)'
;MAQIIEQNTEIYVEETSAPSLSTASGGDVSAPEVARHGPLSSPAGQDQTPSHLADLADRARGYVEAASSANTRKAYASDWKHFAAWCRRSNLAPLPPHPQTVGLYITACASGTAERGIKANSVSTIERRLSSLSWNYAQRGLALDRRDRHIATVMAGIRNSHAKPPVQKEAVMAEDIIAMVETLDRGSLRGLRDRAMLLVGFAGGLRRSEIVGLDLKADQTEDGRGWIEILDKGMLITLRGKTGWRKVEVGRGSSDATCPVAAIETWIKFAKLAHGPLFRRVTGQGKAVGSERLNDKEVARLVKRAAMAAGVRGDLSEIERAFKFSGHSLRAGLASSAEVDERYVQKQLGHASAEMTRRYQRRRDRFRVNLTKASGL
;
A
#
# COMPACT_ATOMS: atom_id res chain seq x y z
N MET A 1 1.07 -53.27 42.91
CA MET A 1 1.57 -54.54 42.35
C MET A 1 2.13 -54.21 40.97
N ALA A 2 3.41 -53.82 40.92
CA ALA A 2 4.58 -54.68 40.62
C ALA A 2 4.75 -54.81 39.09
N GLN A 3 5.63 -54.00 38.48
CA GLN A 3 7.06 -54.28 38.13
C GLN A 3 7.18 -55.41 37.08
N ILE A 4 7.90 -55.24 35.95
CA ILE A 4 9.37 -55.43 35.75
C ILE A 4 9.63 -55.01 34.26
N ILE A 5 10.51 -54.06 33.87
CA ILE A 5 12.00 -54.12 33.74
C ILE A 5 12.41 -54.99 32.51
N GLU A 6 13.36 -54.73 31.60
CA GLU A 6 14.48 -53.79 31.38
C GLU A 6 14.95 -53.96 29.91
N GLN A 7 15.63 -52.97 29.33
CA GLN A 7 16.98 -53.15 28.75
C GLN A 7 17.56 -51.79 28.30
N ASN A 8 18.50 -51.30 29.11
CA ASN A 8 19.50 -50.27 28.78
C ASN A 8 20.70 -50.94 28.10
N THR A 9 21.41 -50.19 27.23
CA THR A 9 22.86 -50.33 27.11
C THR A 9 23.48 -48.96 26.89
N GLU A 10 24.39 -48.64 27.80
CA GLU A 10 25.15 -47.40 27.98
C GLU A 10 26.28 -47.29 26.95
N ILE A 11 26.64 -46.07 26.56
CA ILE A 11 27.97 -45.74 26.04
C ILE A 11 28.51 -44.55 26.84
N TYR A 12 29.73 -44.77 27.35
CA TYR A 12 30.49 -44.02 28.34
C TYR A 12 30.85 -42.58 27.95
N VAL A 13 30.94 -41.74 28.98
CA VAL A 13 31.58 -40.41 29.00
C VAL A 13 32.95 -40.55 29.66
N GLU A 14 34.01 -40.07 29.01
CA GLU A 14 35.31 -39.87 29.65
C GLU A 14 35.50 -38.37 29.96
N GLU A 15 35.53 -38.04 31.25
CA GLU A 15 36.06 -36.80 31.79
C GLU A 15 37.59 -36.83 31.75
N THR A 16 38.22 -35.75 31.29
CA THR A 16 39.64 -35.49 31.58
C THR A 16 39.83 -34.06 32.08
N SER A 17 40.48 -34.02 33.24
CA SER A 17 40.67 -32.90 34.13
C SER A 17 41.71 -31.89 33.63
N ALA A 18 41.49 -30.62 33.96
CA ALA A 18 42.49 -29.54 33.81
C ALA A 18 43.64 -29.67 34.82
N PRO A 19 44.74 -28.93 34.59
CA PRO A 19 45.31 -28.17 35.69
C PRO A 19 45.55 -26.69 35.36
N SER A 20 45.35 -25.88 36.39
CA SER A 20 45.57 -24.46 36.53
C SER A 20 47.03 -24.14 36.84
N LEU A 21 47.59 -23.05 36.31
CA LEU A 21 48.76 -22.38 36.88
C LEU A 21 48.60 -20.85 36.82
N SER A 22 48.99 -20.22 37.92
CA SER A 22 48.73 -18.84 38.33
C SER A 22 50.00 -17.98 38.27
N THR A 23 49.83 -16.71 37.87
CA THR A 23 50.49 -15.44 38.33
C THR A 23 52.02 -15.26 38.41
N ALA A 24 52.54 -14.20 37.76
CA ALA A 24 53.38 -13.07 38.29
C ALA A 24 54.09 -12.32 37.12
N SER A 25 53.74 -11.06 36.78
CA SER A 25 54.23 -9.74 37.25
C SER A 25 55.54 -9.19 36.63
N GLY A 26 55.44 -8.08 35.88
CA GLY A 26 56.29 -6.87 35.99
C GLY A 26 57.59 -6.74 35.17
N GLY A 27 57.73 -5.65 34.39
CA GLY A 27 59.06 -5.12 33.97
C GLY A 27 59.16 -4.42 32.60
N ASP A 28 58.60 -3.21 32.50
CA ASP A 28 59.12 -1.96 31.88
C ASP A 28 60.24 -2.00 30.79
N VAL A 29 60.00 -1.44 29.58
CA VAL A 29 61.00 -0.66 28.80
C VAL A 29 60.30 0.40 27.92
N SER A 30 60.91 1.59 27.95
CA SER A 30 60.55 2.90 27.41
C SER A 30 60.26 3.07 25.90
N ALA A 31 59.59 4.19 25.62
CA ALA A 31 59.19 4.75 24.34
C ALA A 31 60.34 5.23 23.42
N PRO A 32 59.99 5.63 22.17
CA PRO A 32 60.35 6.96 21.71
C PRO A 32 59.14 7.81 21.26
N GLU A 33 59.19 9.07 21.66
CA GLU A 33 58.49 10.26 21.15
C GLU A 33 59.04 10.58 19.72
N VAL A 34 58.39 11.15 18.70
CA VAL A 34 57.58 12.37 18.54
C VAL A 34 56.99 12.35 17.11
N ALA A 35 55.73 12.77 16.91
CA ALA A 35 55.33 13.65 15.79
C ALA A 35 53.85 14.06 15.91
N ARG A 36 53.62 15.28 16.38
CA ARG A 36 52.34 15.98 16.28
C ARG A 36 52.12 16.41 14.83
N HIS A 37 51.10 15.87 14.16
CA HIS A 37 50.56 16.47 12.94
C HIS A 37 49.02 16.42 12.95
N GLY A 38 48.41 17.61 13.10
CA GLY A 38 47.24 18.09 12.35
C GLY A 38 45.87 17.42 12.59
N PRO A 39 44.77 18.20 12.63
CA PRO A 39 43.42 17.63 12.61
C PRO A 39 43.23 16.86 11.29
N LEU A 40 42.95 15.57 11.40
CA LEU A 40 42.58 14.74 10.26
C LEU A 40 41.39 15.36 9.54
N SER A 41 41.64 15.73 8.30
CA SER A 41 40.70 16.27 7.33
C SER A 41 39.46 15.40 7.23
N SER A 42 38.32 16.06 7.04
CA SER A 42 37.03 15.44 6.75
C SER A 42 37.13 14.41 5.63
N PRO A 43 36.58 13.19 5.77
CA PRO A 43 36.37 12.35 4.61
C PRO A 43 35.14 12.88 3.87
N ALA A 44 35.35 13.85 2.99
CA ALA A 44 34.51 13.99 1.82
C ALA A 44 34.77 12.75 0.94
N GLY A 45 34.12 11.64 1.29
CA GLY A 45 34.17 10.40 0.52
C GLY A 45 33.60 10.66 -0.85
N GLN A 46 34.49 10.83 -1.82
CA GLN A 46 34.15 10.75 -3.23
C GLN A 46 33.76 9.29 -3.50
N ASP A 47 32.49 9.06 -3.82
CA ASP A 47 31.99 7.85 -4.46
C ASP A 47 32.69 7.65 -5.81
N GLN A 48 33.96 7.24 -5.80
CA GLN A 48 34.65 6.78 -7.01
C GLN A 48 34.34 5.30 -7.18
N THR A 49 33.13 5.02 -7.65
CA THR A 49 32.83 3.69 -8.17
C THR A 49 33.77 3.45 -9.36
N PRO A 50 34.59 2.39 -9.36
CA PRO A 50 35.45 2.06 -10.49
C PRO A 50 34.65 2.07 -11.79
N SER A 51 35.21 2.62 -12.88
CA SER A 51 34.50 2.82 -14.15
C SER A 51 33.86 1.54 -14.70
N HIS A 52 34.49 0.38 -14.49
CA HIS A 52 33.95 -0.93 -14.88
C HIS A 52 32.70 -1.37 -14.10
N LEU A 53 32.39 -0.71 -12.97
CA LEU A 53 31.21 -0.97 -12.15
C LEU A 53 30.15 0.14 -12.28
N ALA A 54 30.37 1.16 -13.12
CA ALA A 54 29.41 2.25 -13.30
C ALA A 54 28.02 1.73 -13.71
N ASP A 55 27.97 0.80 -14.67
CA ASP A 55 26.74 0.14 -15.12
C ASP A 55 26.03 -0.62 -13.99
N LEU A 56 26.79 -1.23 -13.08
CA LEU A 56 26.23 -1.93 -11.91
C LEU A 56 25.72 -0.94 -10.86
N ALA A 57 26.40 0.19 -10.67
CA ALA A 57 25.92 1.25 -9.79
C ALA A 57 24.63 1.91 -10.34
N ASP A 58 24.51 2.10 -11.65
CA ASP A 58 23.29 2.57 -12.30
C ASP A 58 22.14 1.57 -12.13
N ARG A 59 22.40 0.27 -12.36
CA ARG A 59 21.40 -0.78 -12.10
C ARG A 59 21.01 -0.86 -10.62
N ALA A 60 21.97 -0.72 -9.70
CA ALA A 60 21.72 -0.69 -8.27
C ALA A 60 20.85 0.51 -7.87
N ARG A 61 21.12 1.70 -8.42
CA ARG A 61 20.23 2.87 -8.27
C ARG A 61 18.82 2.56 -8.77
N GLY A 62 18.69 1.95 -9.94
CA GLY A 62 17.40 1.50 -10.47
C GLY A 62 16.65 0.54 -9.54
N TYR A 63 17.35 -0.42 -8.91
CA TYR A 63 16.74 -1.33 -7.93
C TYR A 63 16.33 -0.62 -6.64
N VAL A 64 17.14 0.32 -6.15
CA VAL A 64 16.80 1.15 -4.98
C VAL A 64 15.54 1.98 -5.26
N GLU A 65 15.44 2.57 -6.45
CA GLU A 65 14.24 3.29 -6.87
C GLU A 65 13.02 2.36 -7.00
N ALA A 66 13.20 1.14 -7.51
CA ALA A 66 12.13 0.16 -7.69
C ALA A 66 11.64 -0.45 -6.35
N ALA A 67 12.47 -0.45 -5.31
CA ALA A 67 12.15 -1.04 -4.00
C ALA A 67 10.96 -0.37 -3.29
N SER A 68 10.64 0.88 -3.64
CA SER A 68 9.47 1.60 -3.12
C SER A 68 8.58 2.11 -4.24
N SER A 69 7.25 2.08 -4.07
CA SER A 69 6.36 2.61 -5.12
C SER A 69 6.54 4.13 -5.28
N ALA A 70 6.36 4.67 -6.49
CA ALA A 70 6.43 6.11 -6.74
C ALA A 70 5.49 6.93 -5.84
N ASN A 71 4.32 6.37 -5.50
CA ASN A 71 3.39 6.97 -4.54
C ASN A 71 3.94 6.96 -3.10
N THR A 72 4.62 5.89 -2.69
CA THR A 72 5.31 5.83 -1.39
C THR A 72 6.40 6.90 -1.32
N ARG A 73 7.23 7.04 -2.37
CA ARG A 73 8.29 8.06 -2.43
C ARG A 73 7.73 9.49 -2.34
N LYS A 74 6.69 9.80 -3.12
CA LYS A 74 6.00 11.10 -3.07
C LYS A 74 5.42 11.39 -1.68
N ALA A 75 4.79 10.39 -1.06
CA ALA A 75 4.24 10.52 0.28
C ALA A 75 5.35 10.75 1.32
N TYR A 76 6.44 9.99 1.24
CA TYR A 76 7.56 10.12 2.18
C TYR A 76 8.30 11.45 2.03
N ALA A 77 8.52 11.91 0.80
CA ALA A 77 9.10 13.22 0.54
C ALA A 77 8.21 14.37 1.10
N SER A 78 6.89 14.27 0.95
CA SER A 78 5.95 15.24 1.53
C SER A 78 5.98 15.22 3.06
N ASP A 79 6.00 14.04 3.67
CA ASP A 79 6.09 13.91 5.12
C ASP A 79 7.39 14.48 5.68
N TRP A 80 8.52 14.23 5.01
CA TRP A 80 9.82 14.80 5.38
C TRP A 80 9.83 16.32 5.31
N LYS A 81 9.29 16.90 4.21
CA LYS A 81 9.14 18.35 4.07
C LYS A 81 8.31 18.94 5.22
N HIS A 82 7.23 18.28 5.59
CA HIS A 82 6.38 18.72 6.70
C HIS A 82 7.11 18.65 8.05
N PHE A 83 7.84 17.56 8.33
CA PHE A 83 8.65 17.45 9.56
C PHE A 83 9.74 18.52 9.61
N ALA A 84 10.52 18.66 8.55
CA ALA A 84 11.59 19.66 8.47
C ALA A 84 11.05 21.09 8.61
N ALA A 85 9.88 21.39 8.02
CA ALA A 85 9.22 22.68 8.18
C ALA A 85 8.75 22.92 9.62
N TRP A 86 8.22 21.90 10.31
CA TRP A 86 7.86 21.99 11.72
C TRP A 86 9.10 22.23 12.59
N CYS A 87 10.18 21.45 12.40
CA CYS A 87 11.44 21.64 13.11
C CYS A 87 11.95 23.08 13.01
N ARG A 88 11.99 23.63 11.78
CA ARG A 88 12.40 25.03 11.56
C ARG A 88 11.53 26.03 12.31
N ARG A 89 10.20 25.86 12.29
CA ARG A 89 9.28 26.76 13.04
C ARG A 89 9.42 26.64 14.55
N SER A 90 9.84 25.47 15.04
CA SER A 90 10.07 25.19 16.45
C SER A 90 11.50 25.48 16.91
N ASN A 91 12.35 26.06 16.05
CA ASN A 91 13.76 26.29 16.31
C ASN A 91 14.54 25.02 16.69
N LEU A 92 14.20 23.90 16.06
CA LEU A 92 14.84 22.60 16.23
C LEU A 92 15.54 22.18 14.94
N ALA A 93 16.66 21.46 15.06
CA ALA A 93 17.33 20.85 13.92
C ALA A 93 16.64 19.52 13.54
N PRO A 94 16.36 19.28 12.25
CA PRO A 94 15.80 18.00 11.78
C PRO A 94 16.84 16.87 11.69
N LEU A 95 18.13 17.21 11.76
CA LEU A 95 19.26 16.28 11.76
C LEU A 95 20.23 16.70 12.89
N PRO A 96 20.83 15.76 13.64
CA PRO A 96 20.64 14.30 13.60
C PRO A 96 19.27 13.83 14.14
N PRO A 97 18.87 12.55 13.96
CA PRO A 97 17.60 12.01 14.47
C PRO A 97 17.56 11.98 16.01
N HIS A 98 17.08 13.05 16.63
CA HIS A 98 16.87 13.07 18.08
C HIS A 98 15.47 12.51 18.44
N PRO A 99 15.36 11.41 19.21
CA PRO A 99 14.06 10.81 19.53
C PRO A 99 13.09 11.77 20.23
N GLN A 100 13.58 12.67 21.09
CA GLN A 100 12.75 13.70 21.72
C GLN A 100 12.10 14.65 20.71
N THR A 101 12.84 15.09 19.68
CA THR A 101 12.31 15.97 18.62
C THR A 101 11.21 15.26 17.84
N VAL A 102 11.40 13.97 17.55
CA VAL A 102 10.37 13.15 16.89
C VAL A 102 9.15 12.95 17.79
N GLY A 103 9.35 12.72 19.09
CA GLY A 103 8.30 12.63 20.10
C GLY A 103 7.45 13.90 20.18
N LEU A 104 8.09 15.07 20.25
CA LEU A 104 7.40 16.36 20.22
C LEU A 104 6.65 16.58 18.92
N TYR A 105 7.23 16.19 17.78
CA TYR A 105 6.60 16.30 16.48
C TYR A 105 5.32 15.46 16.37
N ILE A 106 5.34 14.19 16.80
CA ILE A 106 4.14 13.34 16.74
C ILE A 106 3.05 13.82 17.70
N THR A 107 3.43 14.37 18.86
CA THR A 107 2.50 15.04 19.78
C THR A 107 1.86 16.26 19.12
N ALA A 108 2.65 17.12 18.47
CA ALA A 108 2.13 18.27 17.73
C ALA A 108 1.20 17.86 16.57
N CYS A 109 1.47 16.73 15.92
CA CYS A 109 0.58 16.17 14.90
C CYS A 109 -0.74 15.70 15.51
N ALA A 110 -0.70 15.04 16.67
CA ALA A 110 -1.88 14.54 17.36
C ALA A 110 -2.75 15.66 17.95
N SER A 111 -2.14 16.75 18.42
CA SER A 111 -2.87 17.91 18.96
C SER A 111 -3.32 18.91 17.88
N GLY A 112 -2.84 18.79 16.64
CA GLY A 112 -3.13 19.73 15.56
C GLY A 112 -2.31 21.02 15.62
N THR A 113 -1.25 21.06 16.42
CA THR A 113 -0.35 22.23 16.51
C THR A 113 0.84 22.16 15.56
N ALA A 114 1.00 21.06 14.83
CA ALA A 114 2.11 20.89 13.88
C ALA A 114 2.08 21.91 12.72
N GLU A 115 0.91 22.40 12.34
CA GLU A 115 0.74 23.44 11.31
C GLU A 115 -0.49 24.30 11.63
N ARG A 116 -0.35 25.63 11.52
CA ARG A 116 -1.43 26.56 11.89
C ARG A 116 -2.65 26.34 10.99
N GLY A 117 -3.83 26.23 11.57
CA GLY A 117 -5.09 26.06 10.84
C GLY A 117 -5.34 24.65 10.32
N ILE A 118 -4.49 23.66 10.65
CA ILE A 118 -4.68 22.26 10.26
C ILE A 118 -5.24 21.45 11.43
N LYS A 119 -6.22 20.58 11.13
CA LYS A 119 -6.80 19.66 12.12
C LYS A 119 -5.78 18.61 12.58
N ALA A 120 -5.96 18.13 13.81
CA ALA A 120 -5.23 16.98 14.35
C ALA A 120 -5.16 15.80 13.36
N ASN A 121 -3.97 15.23 13.21
CA ASN A 121 -3.75 14.08 12.33
C ASN A 121 -4.31 12.80 12.96
N SER A 122 -4.82 11.90 12.12
CA SER A 122 -5.21 10.55 12.56
C SER A 122 -3.98 9.75 13.01
N VAL A 123 -4.19 8.78 13.92
CA VAL A 123 -3.16 7.82 14.36
C VAL A 123 -2.45 7.18 13.15
N SER A 124 -3.20 6.73 12.14
CA SER A 124 -2.66 6.13 10.92
C SER A 124 -1.77 7.08 10.11
N THR A 125 -2.08 8.38 10.12
CA THR A 125 -1.26 9.39 9.46
C THR A 125 0.06 9.60 10.21
N ILE A 126 0.01 9.63 11.54
CA ILE A 126 1.20 9.79 12.40
C ILE A 126 2.12 8.57 12.27
N GLU A 127 1.58 7.36 12.28
CA GLU A 127 2.37 6.12 12.08
C GLU A 127 3.04 6.08 10.70
N ARG A 128 2.33 6.51 9.65
CA ARG A 128 2.89 6.64 8.30
C ARG A 128 4.03 7.65 8.27
N ARG A 129 3.85 8.82 8.92
CA ARG A 129 4.89 9.84 9.04
C ARG A 129 6.13 9.30 9.77
N LEU A 130 5.97 8.57 10.88
CA LEU A 130 7.10 7.91 11.58
C LEU A 130 7.85 6.92 10.68
N SER A 131 7.14 6.12 9.88
CA SER A 131 7.77 5.23 8.91
C SER A 131 8.51 6.01 7.83
N SER A 132 7.95 7.12 7.35
CA SER A 132 8.62 8.02 6.42
C SER A 132 9.89 8.63 7.00
N LEU A 133 9.86 9.07 8.27
CA LEU A 133 11.03 9.62 8.95
C LEU A 133 12.13 8.58 9.06
N SER A 134 11.78 7.38 9.54
CA SER A 134 12.73 6.26 9.68
C SER A 134 13.40 5.94 8.34
N TRP A 135 12.60 5.90 7.26
CA TRP A 135 13.12 5.70 5.90
C TRP A 135 14.03 6.85 5.47
N ASN A 136 13.65 8.10 5.68
CA ASN A 136 14.44 9.27 5.29
C ASN A 136 15.77 9.37 6.05
N TYR A 137 15.80 9.02 7.33
CA TYR A 137 17.04 8.93 8.10
C TYR A 137 17.92 7.80 7.55
N ALA A 138 17.35 6.63 7.28
CA ALA A 138 18.10 5.50 6.73
C ALA A 138 18.72 5.82 5.35
N GLN A 139 18.02 6.55 4.49
CA GLN A 139 18.57 7.03 3.21
C GLN A 139 19.76 8.01 3.38
N ARG A 140 19.97 8.56 4.57
CA ARG A 140 21.07 9.47 4.93
C ARG A 140 22.15 8.78 5.78
N GLY A 141 22.09 7.45 5.90
CA GLY A 141 23.01 6.68 6.75
C GLY A 141 22.75 6.84 8.26
N LEU A 142 21.60 7.39 8.65
CA LEU A 142 21.23 7.63 10.04
C LEU A 142 20.13 6.66 10.48
N ALA A 143 20.15 6.24 11.75
CA ALA A 143 19.13 5.38 12.31
C ALA A 143 18.23 6.17 13.28
N LEU A 144 16.91 5.96 13.18
CA LEU A 144 15.95 6.43 14.16
C LEU A 144 15.41 5.22 14.93
N ASP A 145 15.77 5.11 16.21
CA ASP A 145 15.18 4.08 17.06
C ASP A 145 13.76 4.46 17.46
N ARG A 146 12.78 3.74 16.89
CA ARG A 146 11.35 3.93 17.18
C ARG A 146 10.93 3.32 18.52
N ARG A 147 11.78 2.50 19.14
CA ARG A 147 11.54 1.88 20.45
C ARG A 147 11.92 2.80 21.61
N ASP A 148 12.68 3.85 21.33
CA ASP A 148 12.98 4.89 22.31
C ASP A 148 11.69 5.41 22.96
N ARG A 149 11.72 5.57 24.29
CA ARG A 149 10.56 5.97 25.10
C ARG A 149 9.89 7.25 24.62
N HIS A 150 10.64 8.21 24.08
CA HIS A 150 10.10 9.49 23.62
C HIS A 150 9.24 9.33 22.35
N ILE A 151 9.36 8.20 21.65
CA ILE A 151 8.53 7.86 20.49
C ILE A 151 7.51 6.78 20.87
N ALA A 152 7.96 5.66 21.45
CA ALA A 152 7.11 4.51 21.71
C ALA A 152 6.00 4.81 22.73
N THR A 153 6.34 5.45 23.86
CA THR A 153 5.37 5.79 24.91
C THR A 153 4.40 6.86 24.45
N VAL A 154 4.88 7.88 23.73
CA VAL A 154 4.04 8.93 23.15
C VAL A 154 3.06 8.34 22.13
N MET A 155 3.54 7.46 21.24
CA MET A 155 2.66 6.77 20.30
C MET A 155 1.62 5.88 20.99
N ALA A 156 1.98 5.21 22.09
CA ALA A 156 1.03 4.44 22.88
C ALA A 156 -0.06 5.34 23.48
N GLY A 157 0.31 6.50 24.05
CA GLY A 157 -0.63 7.52 24.52
C GLY A 157 -1.56 8.03 23.41
N ILE A 158 -1.01 8.41 22.26
CA ILE A 158 -1.78 8.86 21.09
C ILE A 158 -2.79 7.80 20.64
N ARG A 159 -2.40 6.52 20.63
CA ARG A 159 -3.34 5.41 20.31
C ARG A 159 -4.45 5.32 21.34
N ASN A 160 -4.12 5.32 22.62
CA ASN A 160 -5.12 5.18 23.69
C ASN A 160 -6.12 6.36 23.72
N SER A 161 -5.66 7.58 23.43
CA SER A 161 -6.49 8.79 23.47
C SER A 161 -7.26 9.07 22.18
N HIS A 162 -6.72 8.69 21.02
CA HIS A 162 -7.24 9.14 19.72
C HIS A 162 -7.49 8.04 18.71
N ALA A 163 -7.19 6.76 19.00
CA ALA A 163 -7.54 5.68 18.10
C ALA A 163 -9.06 5.62 17.96
N LYS A 164 -9.52 5.82 16.73
CA LYS A 164 -10.90 5.58 16.32
C LYS A 164 -10.93 4.34 15.45
N PRO A 165 -12.01 3.53 15.51
CA PRO A 165 -12.21 2.46 14.55
C PRO A 165 -12.04 3.00 13.12
N PRO A 166 -11.30 2.31 12.24
CA PRO A 166 -11.07 2.80 10.89
C PRO A 166 -12.40 2.98 10.17
N VAL A 167 -12.66 4.20 9.67
CA VAL A 167 -13.86 4.49 8.88
C VAL A 167 -13.73 3.77 7.54
N GLN A 168 -14.41 2.64 7.41
CA GLN A 168 -14.49 1.91 6.16
C GLN A 168 -15.45 2.62 5.21
N LYS A 169 -15.02 2.84 3.96
CA LYS A 169 -15.88 3.41 2.92
C LYS A 169 -17.02 2.45 2.62
N GLU A 170 -18.15 2.99 2.18
CA GLU A 170 -19.30 2.18 1.83
C GLU A 170 -18.98 1.34 0.58
N ALA A 171 -19.32 0.06 0.67
CA ALA A 171 -19.25 -0.85 -0.46
C ALA A 171 -20.34 -0.43 -1.46
N VAL A 172 -19.97 -0.29 -2.72
CA VAL A 172 -20.92 -0.12 -3.82
C VAL A 172 -21.43 -1.52 -4.14
N MET A 173 -22.73 -1.75 -4.06
CA MET A 173 -23.32 -3.07 -4.33
C MET A 173 -23.50 -3.28 -5.85
N ALA A 174 -23.91 -4.48 -6.26
CA ALA A 174 -24.07 -4.78 -7.69
C ALA A 174 -25.12 -3.86 -8.33
N GLU A 175 -26.21 -3.60 -7.61
CA GLU A 175 -27.32 -2.74 -8.01
C GLU A 175 -26.85 -1.28 -8.19
N ASP A 176 -25.99 -0.81 -7.29
CA ASP A 176 -25.39 0.52 -7.38
C ASP A 176 -24.51 0.66 -8.62
N ILE A 177 -23.74 -0.37 -9.00
CA ILE A 177 -22.96 -0.36 -10.23
C ILE A 177 -23.86 -0.27 -11.45
N ILE A 178 -24.96 -1.03 -11.47
CA ILE A 178 -25.92 -1.00 -12.58
C ILE A 178 -26.48 0.41 -12.75
N ALA A 179 -26.97 1.02 -11.68
CA ALA A 179 -27.46 2.41 -11.71
C ALA A 179 -26.37 3.39 -12.13
N MET A 180 -25.15 3.25 -11.62
CA MET A 180 -24.01 4.09 -12.02
C MET A 180 -23.68 4.00 -13.50
N VAL A 181 -23.68 2.81 -14.10
CA VAL A 181 -23.34 2.66 -15.53
C VAL A 181 -24.45 3.14 -16.45
N GLU A 182 -25.69 3.21 -15.98
CA GLU A 182 -26.83 3.79 -16.71
C GLU A 182 -26.73 5.31 -16.85
N THR A 183 -26.06 5.99 -15.91
CA THR A 183 -25.81 7.44 -15.99
C THR A 183 -24.78 7.84 -17.05
N LEU A 184 -24.07 6.86 -17.63
CA LEU A 184 -22.97 7.10 -18.55
C LEU A 184 -23.45 7.00 -20.00
N ASP A 185 -23.17 8.06 -20.77
CA ASP A 185 -23.54 8.17 -22.17
C ASP A 185 -22.89 7.07 -23.06
N ARG A 186 -23.72 6.24 -23.68
CA ARG A 186 -23.25 5.14 -24.56
C ARG A 186 -22.83 5.61 -25.95
N GLY A 187 -23.20 6.84 -26.33
CA GLY A 187 -22.87 7.43 -27.63
C GLY A 187 -21.48 8.06 -27.70
N SER A 188 -20.79 8.25 -26.56
CA SER A 188 -19.44 8.84 -26.52
C SER A 188 -18.35 7.84 -26.12
N LEU A 189 -17.14 8.02 -26.67
CA LEU A 189 -15.97 7.23 -26.30
C LEU A 189 -15.66 7.37 -24.82
N ARG A 190 -15.92 8.54 -24.22
CA ARG A 190 -15.76 8.75 -22.78
C ARG A 190 -16.68 7.86 -21.97
N GLY A 191 -17.97 7.79 -22.32
CA GLY A 191 -18.90 6.96 -21.56
C GLY A 191 -18.65 5.46 -21.77
N LEU A 192 -18.26 5.03 -22.97
CA LEU A 192 -17.82 3.64 -23.21
C LEU A 192 -16.61 3.26 -22.35
N ARG A 193 -15.58 4.11 -22.31
CA ARG A 193 -14.40 3.93 -21.45
C ARG A 193 -14.79 3.86 -19.98
N ASP A 194 -15.55 4.85 -19.51
CA ASP A 194 -15.91 4.98 -18.11
C ASP A 194 -16.78 3.80 -17.64
N ARG A 195 -17.68 3.28 -18.49
CA ARG A 195 -18.45 2.05 -18.24
C ARG A 195 -17.54 0.84 -18.09
N ALA A 196 -16.61 0.63 -19.04
CA ALA A 196 -15.65 -0.46 -18.98
C ALA A 196 -14.79 -0.41 -17.70
N MET A 197 -14.36 0.80 -17.29
CA MET A 197 -13.61 1.00 -16.05
C MET A 197 -14.41 0.62 -14.80
N LEU A 198 -15.69 1.01 -14.71
CA LEU A 198 -16.53 0.69 -13.55
C LEU A 198 -16.80 -0.81 -13.46
N LEU A 199 -17.19 -1.44 -14.57
CA LEU A 199 -17.56 -2.85 -14.61
C LEU A 199 -16.36 -3.77 -14.33
N VAL A 200 -15.22 -3.54 -14.98
CA VAL A 200 -14.00 -4.33 -14.71
C VAL A 200 -13.43 -4.03 -13.33
N GLY A 201 -13.47 -2.77 -12.90
CA GLY A 201 -13.03 -2.38 -11.56
C GLY A 201 -13.82 -3.07 -10.46
N PHE A 202 -15.13 -3.20 -10.65
CA PHE A 202 -16.02 -3.94 -9.75
C PHE A 202 -15.80 -5.45 -9.85
N ALA A 203 -15.98 -6.05 -11.03
CA ALA A 203 -15.92 -7.50 -11.23
C ALA A 203 -14.55 -8.12 -10.88
N GLY A 204 -13.46 -7.39 -11.13
CA GLY A 204 -12.11 -7.82 -10.75
C GLY A 204 -11.69 -7.41 -9.34
N GLY A 205 -12.48 -6.61 -8.62
CA GLY A 205 -12.12 -6.07 -7.30
C GLY A 205 -10.82 -5.25 -7.35
N LEU A 206 -10.63 -4.50 -8.44
CA LEU A 206 -9.37 -3.84 -8.76
C LEU A 206 -9.21 -2.52 -8.01
N ARG A 207 -7.98 -2.21 -7.60
CA ARG A 207 -7.62 -0.88 -7.12
C ARG A 207 -7.53 0.08 -8.31
N ARG A 208 -7.77 1.37 -8.07
CA ARG A 208 -7.67 2.42 -9.10
C ARG A 208 -6.38 2.38 -9.93
N SER A 209 -5.24 2.18 -9.27
CA SER A 209 -3.94 2.07 -9.93
C SER A 209 -3.77 0.77 -10.72
N GLU A 210 -4.45 -0.30 -10.32
CA GLU A 210 -4.48 -1.56 -11.08
C GLU A 210 -5.32 -1.38 -12.34
N ILE A 211 -6.48 -0.70 -12.27
CA ILE A 211 -7.35 -0.43 -13.42
C ILE A 211 -6.60 0.34 -14.51
N VAL A 212 -6.03 1.49 -14.18
CA VAL A 212 -5.34 2.32 -15.20
C VAL A 212 -4.00 1.72 -15.63
N GLY A 213 -3.41 0.83 -14.83
CA GLY A 213 -2.15 0.15 -15.12
C GLY A 213 -2.27 -1.03 -16.09
N LEU A 214 -3.48 -1.32 -16.59
CA LEU A 214 -3.71 -2.38 -17.57
C LEU A 214 -3.29 -1.95 -18.97
N ASP A 215 -2.62 -2.85 -19.66
CA ASP A 215 -2.30 -2.79 -21.08
C ASP A 215 -3.13 -3.82 -21.87
N LEU A 216 -3.16 -3.67 -23.19
CA LEU A 216 -3.84 -4.63 -24.06
C LEU A 216 -3.16 -5.99 -24.07
N LYS A 217 -1.83 -6.04 -23.96
CA LYS A 217 -1.03 -7.26 -23.87
C LYS A 217 0.15 -7.07 -22.93
N ALA A 218 0.82 -8.17 -22.58
CA ALA A 218 2.04 -8.15 -21.79
C ALA A 218 3.14 -7.31 -22.47
N ASP A 219 3.99 -6.69 -21.64
CA ASP A 219 5.24 -6.02 -22.04
C ASP A 219 5.10 -4.95 -23.13
N GLN A 220 3.97 -4.24 -23.16
CA GLN A 220 3.72 -3.18 -24.14
C GLN A 220 4.21 -1.80 -23.71
N THR A 221 4.21 -1.51 -22.41
CA THR A 221 4.77 -0.25 -21.90
C THR A 221 5.59 -0.47 -20.64
N GLU A 222 6.57 0.40 -20.40
CA GLU A 222 7.46 0.34 -19.24
C GLU A 222 6.72 0.56 -17.91
N ASP A 223 5.70 1.43 -17.92
CA ASP A 223 4.89 1.75 -16.75
C ASP A 223 3.70 0.79 -16.54
N GLY A 224 3.55 -0.20 -17.42
CA GLY A 224 2.52 -1.24 -17.37
C GLY A 224 2.59 -2.05 -16.08
N ARG A 225 1.43 -2.27 -15.47
CA ARG A 225 1.29 -3.03 -14.20
C ARG A 225 0.39 -4.24 -14.33
N GLY A 226 -0.02 -4.57 -15.54
CA GLY A 226 -0.88 -5.69 -15.84
C GLY A 226 -1.40 -5.64 -17.27
N TRP A 227 -2.04 -6.72 -17.70
CA TRP A 227 -2.67 -6.83 -19.01
C TRP A 227 -3.92 -7.70 -18.94
N ILE A 228 -4.69 -7.69 -20.02
CA ILE A 228 -5.89 -8.51 -20.18
C ILE A 228 -5.70 -9.58 -21.25
N GLU A 229 -6.41 -10.69 -21.10
CA GLU A 229 -6.55 -11.76 -22.09
C GLU A 229 -8.03 -12.12 -22.18
N ILE A 230 -8.66 -11.83 -23.32
CA ILE A 230 -10.09 -12.11 -23.55
C ILE A 230 -10.22 -13.54 -24.07
N LEU A 231 -11.10 -14.31 -23.44
CA LEU A 231 -11.40 -15.70 -23.72
C LEU A 231 -12.90 -15.86 -24.00
N ASP A 232 -13.32 -17.00 -24.54
CA ASP A 232 -14.73 -17.24 -24.88
C ASP A 232 -15.66 -17.08 -23.66
N LYS A 233 -15.26 -17.67 -22.52
CA LYS A 233 -16.05 -17.67 -21.28
C LYS A 233 -15.85 -16.42 -20.41
N GLY A 234 -14.90 -15.55 -20.73
CA GLY A 234 -14.54 -14.45 -19.83
C GLY A 234 -13.27 -13.70 -20.21
N MET A 235 -12.60 -13.14 -19.22
CA MET A 235 -11.35 -12.43 -19.36
C MET A 235 -10.43 -12.75 -18.18
N LEU A 236 -9.17 -13.00 -18.48
CA LEU A 236 -8.11 -13.14 -17.49
C LEU A 236 -7.38 -11.80 -17.37
N ILE A 237 -7.21 -11.32 -16.14
CA ILE A 237 -6.46 -10.08 -15.85
C ILE A 237 -5.23 -10.45 -15.05
N THR A 238 -4.04 -10.21 -15.62
CA THR A 238 -2.77 -10.39 -14.92
C THR A 238 -2.32 -9.05 -14.33
N LEU A 239 -1.97 -9.03 -13.05
CA LEU A 239 -1.71 -7.80 -12.29
C LEU A 239 -0.45 -7.92 -11.44
N ARG A 240 0.35 -6.85 -11.40
CA ARG A 240 1.48 -6.68 -10.48
C ARG A 240 1.05 -5.87 -9.25
N GLY A 241 0.61 -6.59 -8.22
CA GLY A 241 0.25 -6.04 -6.93
C GLY A 241 1.45 -5.64 -6.07
N LYS A 242 1.19 -5.31 -4.80
CA LYS A 242 2.25 -5.03 -3.81
C LYS A 242 3.02 -6.29 -3.40
N THR A 243 2.38 -7.45 -3.48
CA THR A 243 2.90 -8.75 -3.01
C THR A 243 3.34 -9.64 -4.17
N GLY A 244 3.52 -9.08 -5.37
CA GLY A 244 3.88 -9.82 -6.57
C GLY A 244 2.75 -9.91 -7.60
N TRP A 245 2.92 -10.83 -8.55
CA TRP A 245 1.97 -11.06 -9.63
C TRP A 245 0.78 -11.89 -9.17
N ARG A 246 -0.41 -11.55 -9.66
CA ARG A 246 -1.65 -12.31 -9.44
C ARG A 246 -2.51 -12.30 -10.70
N LYS A 247 -3.31 -13.35 -10.84
CA LYS A 247 -4.31 -13.47 -11.89
C LYS A 247 -5.72 -13.32 -11.29
N VAL A 248 -6.58 -12.62 -12.01
CA VAL A 248 -7.96 -12.35 -11.64
C VAL A 248 -8.83 -12.81 -12.80
N GLU A 249 -9.75 -13.72 -12.52
CA GLU A 249 -10.67 -14.27 -13.52
C GLU A 249 -11.97 -13.46 -13.47
N VAL A 250 -12.41 -12.96 -14.63
CA VAL A 250 -13.65 -12.19 -14.78
C VAL A 250 -14.54 -12.90 -15.80
N GLY A 251 -15.65 -13.47 -15.34
CA GLY A 251 -16.63 -14.10 -16.24
C GLY A 251 -17.40 -13.09 -17.08
N ARG A 252 -17.98 -13.55 -18.20
CA ARG A 252 -19.00 -12.77 -18.91
C ARG A 252 -20.23 -12.58 -18.01
N GLY A 253 -20.83 -11.39 -18.05
CA GLY A 253 -22.06 -11.09 -17.33
C GLY A 253 -23.28 -11.69 -18.02
N SER A 254 -24.39 -11.77 -17.30
CA SER A 254 -25.68 -12.28 -17.80
C SER A 254 -26.40 -11.35 -18.77
N SER A 255 -25.97 -10.09 -18.90
CA SER A 255 -26.48 -9.12 -19.87
C SER A 255 -25.34 -8.31 -20.46
N ASP A 256 -25.38 -8.02 -21.76
CA ASP A 256 -24.40 -7.18 -22.44
C ASP A 256 -24.34 -5.75 -21.86
N ALA A 257 -25.46 -5.27 -21.30
CA ALA A 257 -25.53 -3.97 -20.67
C ALA A 257 -24.71 -3.87 -19.37
N THR A 258 -24.37 -5.00 -18.74
CA THR A 258 -23.63 -5.04 -17.46
C THR A 258 -22.41 -5.96 -17.54
N CYS A 259 -22.17 -6.60 -18.68
CA CYS A 259 -21.06 -7.51 -18.88
C CYS A 259 -19.72 -6.76 -18.93
N PRO A 260 -18.76 -7.03 -18.01
CA PRO A 260 -17.46 -6.37 -17.99
C PRO A 260 -16.63 -6.69 -19.24
N VAL A 261 -16.74 -7.91 -19.77
CA VAL A 261 -16.02 -8.35 -20.97
C VAL A 261 -16.56 -7.62 -22.21
N ALA A 262 -17.88 -7.61 -22.41
CA ALA A 262 -18.51 -6.90 -23.53
C ALA A 262 -18.21 -5.40 -23.52
N ALA A 263 -18.17 -4.78 -22.32
CA ALA A 263 -17.81 -3.38 -22.18
C ALA A 263 -16.36 -3.10 -22.60
N ILE A 264 -15.43 -4.00 -22.28
CA ILE A 264 -14.02 -3.90 -22.71
C ILE A 264 -13.88 -4.11 -24.21
N GLU A 265 -14.52 -5.14 -24.76
CA GLU A 265 -14.51 -5.41 -26.21
C GLU A 265 -15.05 -4.20 -26.99
N THR A 266 -16.17 -3.63 -26.52
CA THR A 266 -16.78 -2.41 -27.08
C THR A 266 -15.82 -1.24 -26.99
N TRP A 267 -15.21 -1.00 -25.83
CA TRP A 267 -14.24 0.08 -25.66
C TRP A 267 -13.05 -0.08 -26.62
N ILE A 268 -12.42 -1.25 -26.67
CA ILE A 268 -11.27 -1.53 -27.54
C ILE A 268 -11.63 -1.28 -29.02
N LYS A 269 -12.80 -1.77 -29.45
CA LYS A 269 -13.29 -1.63 -30.82
C LYS A 269 -13.49 -0.16 -31.20
N PHE A 270 -14.27 0.59 -30.41
CA PHE A 270 -14.63 1.97 -30.76
C PHE A 270 -13.49 2.96 -30.52
N ALA A 271 -12.62 2.71 -29.55
CA ALA A 271 -11.42 3.50 -29.32
C ALA A 271 -10.26 3.13 -30.26
N LYS A 272 -10.43 2.09 -31.09
CA LYS A 272 -9.43 1.59 -32.06
C LYS A 272 -8.08 1.30 -31.40
N LEU A 273 -8.10 0.63 -30.26
CA LEU A 273 -6.88 0.33 -29.50
C LEU A 273 -6.22 -0.93 -30.05
N ALA A 274 -4.98 -0.80 -30.53
CA ALA A 274 -4.20 -1.94 -31.04
C ALA A 274 -3.01 -2.33 -30.13
N HIS A 275 -2.40 -1.36 -29.45
CA HIS A 275 -1.21 -1.55 -28.62
C HIS A 275 -1.14 -0.52 -27.50
N GLY A 276 -0.65 -0.89 -26.31
CA GLY A 276 -0.33 0.01 -25.21
C GLY A 276 -1.43 0.06 -24.13
N PRO A 277 -1.58 1.21 -23.44
CA PRO A 277 -2.49 1.32 -22.29
C PRO A 277 -3.94 1.04 -22.68
N LEU A 278 -4.63 0.22 -21.88
CA LEU A 278 -6.03 -0.12 -22.08
C LEU A 278 -6.94 1.09 -21.83
N PHE A 279 -6.67 1.89 -20.80
CA PHE A 279 -7.44 3.08 -20.48
C PHE A 279 -6.63 4.35 -20.72
N ARG A 280 -7.12 5.15 -21.68
CA ARG A 280 -6.47 6.39 -22.13
C ARG A 280 -7.32 7.61 -21.87
N ARG A 281 -6.69 8.79 -21.93
CA ARG A 281 -7.41 10.06 -21.86
C ARG A 281 -8.31 10.22 -23.09
N VAL A 282 -9.57 10.60 -22.87
CA VAL A 282 -10.50 10.99 -23.94
C VAL A 282 -10.65 12.51 -23.93
N THR A 283 -10.48 13.15 -25.07
CA THR A 283 -10.55 14.60 -25.30
C THR A 283 -11.65 14.93 -26.33
N GLY A 284 -11.74 16.20 -26.76
CA GLY A 284 -12.68 16.61 -27.82
C GLY A 284 -14.14 16.30 -27.47
N GLN A 285 -14.59 16.68 -26.28
CA GLN A 285 -15.95 16.40 -25.79
C GLN A 285 -16.34 14.90 -25.81
N GLY A 286 -15.38 13.99 -25.71
CA GLY A 286 -15.67 12.56 -25.67
C GLY A 286 -15.52 11.84 -27.01
N LYS A 287 -14.91 12.47 -28.02
CA LYS A 287 -14.80 11.94 -29.39
C LYS A 287 -13.40 11.48 -29.80
N ALA A 288 -12.35 11.91 -29.10
CA ALA A 288 -10.96 11.59 -29.45
C ALA A 288 -10.23 10.89 -28.31
N VAL A 289 -9.39 9.91 -28.63
CA VAL A 289 -8.62 9.11 -27.66
C VAL A 289 -7.14 9.46 -27.82
N GLY A 290 -6.48 9.83 -26.71
CA GLY A 290 -5.04 10.11 -26.69
C GLY A 290 -4.19 8.84 -26.65
N SER A 291 -2.87 8.99 -26.71
CA SER A 291 -1.87 7.91 -26.55
C SER A 291 -1.64 7.54 -25.08
N GLU A 292 -1.71 8.52 -24.19
CA GLU A 292 -1.24 8.41 -22.82
C GLU A 292 -2.17 7.61 -21.90
N ARG A 293 -1.54 6.89 -20.96
CA ARG A 293 -2.23 6.19 -19.86
C ARG A 293 -3.03 7.16 -19.01
N LEU A 294 -4.22 6.72 -18.59
CA LEU A 294 -5.07 7.51 -17.71
C LEU A 294 -4.50 7.63 -16.29
N ASN A 295 -4.69 8.79 -15.66
CA ASN A 295 -4.31 9.00 -14.26
C ASN A 295 -5.27 8.27 -13.29
N ASP A 296 -4.75 7.62 -12.25
CA ASP A 296 -5.53 6.86 -11.27
C ASP A 296 -6.55 7.71 -10.48
N LYS A 297 -6.32 9.03 -10.38
CA LYS A 297 -7.28 9.98 -9.79
C LYS A 297 -8.56 10.11 -10.62
N GLU A 298 -8.50 9.89 -11.93
CA GLU A 298 -9.68 9.93 -12.80
C GLU A 298 -10.67 8.83 -12.44
N VAL A 299 -10.20 7.65 -12.03
CA VAL A 299 -11.07 6.56 -11.55
C VAL A 299 -11.86 7.01 -10.31
N ALA A 300 -11.21 7.70 -9.36
CA ALA A 300 -11.89 8.19 -8.15
C ALA A 300 -12.95 9.25 -8.50
N ARG A 301 -12.62 10.16 -9.42
CA ARG A 301 -13.54 11.20 -9.90
C ARG A 301 -14.73 10.57 -10.63
N LEU A 302 -14.48 9.56 -11.46
CA LEU A 302 -15.52 8.80 -12.15
C LEU A 302 -16.47 8.13 -11.17
N VAL A 303 -15.96 7.34 -10.22
CA VAL A 303 -16.79 6.64 -9.22
C VAL A 303 -17.64 7.64 -8.45
N LYS A 304 -17.06 8.76 -8.02
CA LYS A 304 -17.81 9.82 -7.33
C LYS A 304 -18.90 10.39 -8.22
N ARG A 305 -18.57 10.85 -9.43
CA ARG A 305 -19.53 11.47 -10.36
C ARG A 305 -20.68 10.53 -10.70
N ALA A 306 -20.38 9.27 -11.03
CA ALA A 306 -21.40 8.29 -11.40
C ALA A 306 -22.29 7.91 -10.21
N ALA A 307 -21.73 7.74 -9.01
CA ALA A 307 -22.52 7.45 -7.81
C ALA A 307 -23.48 8.61 -7.46
N MET A 308 -23.02 9.85 -7.62
CA MET A 308 -23.86 11.03 -7.41
C MET A 308 -24.97 11.14 -8.46
N ALA A 309 -24.65 10.91 -9.74
CA ALA A 309 -25.63 10.96 -10.82
C ALA A 309 -26.69 9.85 -10.69
N ALA A 310 -26.30 8.68 -10.19
CA ALA A 310 -27.19 7.53 -10.00
C ALA A 310 -28.04 7.63 -8.72
N GLY A 311 -27.86 8.66 -7.90
CA GLY A 311 -28.59 8.80 -6.64
C GLY A 311 -28.29 7.69 -5.63
N VAL A 312 -27.14 7.01 -5.76
CA VAL A 312 -26.75 5.92 -4.85
C VAL A 312 -26.70 6.46 -3.42
N ARG A 313 -27.39 5.79 -2.49
CA ARG A 313 -27.64 6.29 -1.13
C ARG A 313 -28.36 7.66 -1.10
N GLY A 314 -29.50 7.73 -1.78
CA GLY A 314 -30.37 8.90 -1.81
C GLY A 314 -30.86 9.36 -0.43
N ASP A 315 -30.78 8.48 0.57
CA ASP A 315 -31.05 8.74 2.00
C ASP A 315 -30.05 9.70 2.67
N LEU A 316 -28.88 9.94 2.05
CA LEU A 316 -27.82 10.79 2.61
C LEU A 316 -27.77 12.15 1.92
N SER A 317 -27.26 13.17 2.63
CA SER A 317 -26.98 14.46 2.01
C SER A 317 -25.90 14.35 0.93
N GLU A 318 -25.88 15.30 -0.01
CA GLU A 318 -24.92 15.34 -1.11
C GLU A 318 -23.46 15.35 -0.62
N ILE A 319 -23.21 16.08 0.46
CA ILE A 319 -21.90 16.20 1.11
C ILE A 319 -21.49 14.86 1.72
N GLU A 320 -22.40 14.16 2.40
CA GLU A 320 -22.11 12.85 3.01
C GLU A 320 -21.81 11.77 1.96
N ARG A 321 -22.57 11.74 0.86
CA ARG A 321 -22.30 10.82 -0.26
C ARG A 321 -20.90 11.04 -0.84
N ALA A 322 -20.51 12.31 -1.04
CA ALA A 322 -19.20 12.68 -1.55
C ALA A 322 -18.03 12.20 -0.66
N PHE A 323 -18.24 12.05 0.65
CA PHE A 323 -17.25 11.50 1.57
C PHE A 323 -17.28 9.97 1.67
N LYS A 324 -18.43 9.32 1.41
CA LYS A 324 -18.55 7.86 1.53
C LYS A 324 -18.07 7.08 0.30
N PHE A 325 -18.19 7.64 -0.91
CA PHE A 325 -17.73 6.99 -2.14
C PHE A 325 -16.31 7.40 -2.53
N SER A 326 -15.47 6.41 -2.85
CA SER A 326 -14.12 6.63 -3.38
C SER A 326 -13.76 5.52 -4.35
N GLY A 327 -12.64 5.60 -5.06
CA GLY A 327 -12.25 4.45 -5.91
C GLY A 327 -11.83 3.18 -5.15
N HIS A 328 -11.88 3.15 -3.82
CA HIS A 328 -11.84 1.90 -3.06
C HIS A 328 -13.22 1.22 -2.95
N SER A 329 -14.30 1.92 -3.30
CA SER A 329 -15.67 1.42 -3.18
C SER A 329 -15.98 0.29 -4.16
N LEU A 330 -15.38 0.29 -5.36
CA LEU A 330 -15.51 -0.82 -6.33
C LEU A 330 -14.96 -2.13 -5.76
N ARG A 331 -13.74 -2.07 -5.21
CA ARG A 331 -13.06 -3.21 -4.60
C ARG A 331 -13.77 -3.70 -3.33
N ALA A 332 -14.30 -2.77 -2.53
CA ALA A 332 -15.08 -3.12 -1.33
C ALA A 332 -16.42 -3.77 -1.70
N GLY A 333 -17.03 -3.34 -2.81
CA GLY A 333 -18.26 -3.88 -3.37
C GLY A 333 -18.22 -5.39 -3.59
N LEU A 334 -17.33 -5.85 -4.48
CA LEU A 334 -17.18 -7.27 -4.80
C LEU A 334 -16.89 -8.13 -3.56
N ALA A 335 -16.03 -7.63 -2.66
CA ALA A 335 -15.66 -8.31 -1.43
C ALA A 335 -16.86 -8.53 -0.49
N SER A 336 -17.87 -7.66 -0.57
CA SER A 336 -19.06 -7.69 0.28
C SER A 336 -20.27 -8.35 -0.40
N SER A 337 -20.36 -8.35 -1.74
CA SER A 337 -21.49 -8.91 -2.50
C SER A 337 -21.33 -10.38 -2.90
N ALA A 338 -20.10 -10.89 -2.96
CA ALA A 338 -19.86 -12.28 -3.34
C ALA A 338 -20.25 -13.26 -2.22
N GLU A 339 -21.25 -14.11 -2.44
CA GLU A 339 -21.55 -15.29 -1.59
C GLU A 339 -20.62 -16.45 -1.93
N VAL A 340 -19.30 -16.20 -1.84
CA VAL A 340 -18.25 -17.17 -2.16
C VAL A 340 -17.36 -17.36 -0.94
N ASP A 341 -16.76 -18.53 -0.80
CA ASP A 341 -15.80 -18.87 0.26
C ASP A 341 -14.68 -17.81 0.38
N GLU A 342 -14.27 -17.53 1.63
CA GLU A 342 -13.22 -16.58 1.99
C GLU A 342 -11.95 -16.76 1.14
N ARG A 343 -11.56 -18.01 0.86
CA ARG A 343 -10.33 -18.32 0.12
C ARG A 343 -10.37 -17.79 -1.33
N TYR A 344 -11.51 -17.89 -2.00
CA TYR A 344 -11.66 -17.40 -3.38
C TYR A 344 -11.68 -15.87 -3.41
N VAL A 345 -12.37 -15.24 -2.46
CA VAL A 345 -12.37 -13.77 -2.32
C VAL A 345 -10.96 -13.25 -2.01
N GLN A 346 -10.22 -13.92 -1.13
CA GLN A 346 -8.84 -13.58 -0.81
C GLN A 346 -7.93 -13.66 -2.05
N LYS A 347 -8.03 -14.75 -2.83
CA LYS A 347 -7.26 -14.93 -4.08
C LYS A 347 -7.62 -13.86 -5.12
N GLN A 348 -8.90 -13.66 -5.37
CA GLN A 348 -9.42 -12.68 -6.34
C GLN A 348 -9.03 -11.25 -5.99
N LEU A 349 -8.97 -10.91 -4.70
CA LEU A 349 -8.56 -9.59 -4.25
C LEU A 349 -7.03 -9.49 -4.08
N GLY A 350 -6.30 -10.58 -3.94
CA GLY A 350 -4.87 -10.58 -3.63
C GLY A 350 -4.59 -10.02 -2.23
N HIS A 351 -5.40 -10.40 -1.24
CA HIS A 351 -5.16 -10.05 0.16
C HIS A 351 -4.03 -10.91 0.74
N ALA A 352 -3.08 -10.25 1.42
CA ALA A 352 -1.90 -10.90 2.00
C ALA A 352 -2.26 -11.82 3.19
N SER A 353 -3.40 -11.61 3.84
CA SER A 353 -3.88 -12.44 4.93
C SER A 353 -5.41 -12.57 4.90
N ALA A 354 -5.93 -13.67 5.48
CA ALA A 354 -7.36 -13.89 5.65
C ALA A 354 -8.00 -12.77 6.48
N GLU A 355 -7.32 -12.25 7.50
CA GLU A 355 -7.80 -11.13 8.33
C GLU A 355 -8.20 -9.89 7.49
N MET A 356 -7.46 -9.59 6.42
CA MET A 356 -7.81 -8.50 5.51
C MET A 356 -9.14 -8.76 4.77
N THR A 357 -9.44 -10.01 4.44
CA THR A 357 -10.71 -10.43 3.81
C THR A 357 -11.87 -10.42 4.82
N ARG A 358 -11.65 -10.91 6.05
CA ARG A 358 -12.68 -10.93 7.11
C ARG A 358 -13.23 -9.54 7.46
N ARG A 359 -12.45 -8.48 7.26
CA ARG A 359 -12.92 -7.10 7.44
C ARG A 359 -14.13 -6.76 6.56
N TYR A 360 -14.22 -7.35 5.37
CA TYR A 360 -15.34 -7.16 4.45
C TYR A 360 -16.52 -8.10 4.77
N GLN A 361 -16.24 -9.35 5.19
CA GLN A 361 -17.26 -10.34 5.56
C GLN A 361 -18.04 -9.97 6.83
N ARG A 362 -17.38 -9.39 7.85
CA ARG A 362 -18.04 -8.94 9.10
C ARG A 362 -19.18 -7.92 8.89
N ARG A 363 -19.26 -7.29 7.72
CA ARG A 363 -20.38 -6.41 7.35
C ARG A 363 -21.53 -7.19 6.73
N ARG A 364 -21.24 -8.20 5.90
CA ARG A 364 -22.22 -9.09 5.27
C ARG A 364 -22.92 -10.00 6.28
N ASP A 365 -22.13 -10.59 7.19
CA ASP A 365 -22.64 -11.60 8.12
C ASP A 365 -23.17 -10.99 9.43
N ARG A 366 -23.25 -9.65 9.50
CA ARG A 366 -23.72 -8.92 10.67
C ARG A 366 -25.16 -9.30 10.96
N PHE A 367 -25.36 -9.99 12.08
CA PHE A 367 -26.63 -10.59 12.53
C PHE A 367 -27.12 -11.83 11.74
N ARG A 368 -26.44 -12.28 10.67
CA ARG A 368 -26.74 -13.57 10.00
C ARG A 368 -26.25 -14.76 10.82
N VAL A 369 -25.05 -14.67 11.38
CA VAL A 369 -24.51 -15.64 12.35
C VAL A 369 -24.56 -14.96 13.71
N ASN A 370 -25.70 -15.14 14.39
CA ASN A 370 -25.96 -14.48 15.66
C ASN A 370 -25.80 -15.48 16.81
N LEU A 371 -24.73 -15.31 17.59
CA LEU A 371 -24.50 -16.08 18.81
C LEU A 371 -25.63 -15.88 19.83
N THR A 372 -26.28 -14.71 19.88
CA THR A 372 -27.45 -14.49 20.74
C THR A 372 -28.57 -15.47 20.40
N LYS A 373 -28.90 -15.62 19.10
CA LYS A 373 -29.90 -16.59 18.63
C LYS A 373 -29.43 -18.05 18.80
N ALA A 374 -28.14 -18.32 18.57
CA ALA A 374 -27.55 -19.65 18.77
C ALA A 374 -27.45 -20.05 20.25
N SER A 375 -27.39 -19.06 21.14
CA SER A 375 -27.42 -19.21 22.60
C SER A 375 -28.84 -19.15 23.17
N GLY A 376 -29.88 -19.04 22.33
CA GLY A 376 -31.28 -19.07 22.75
C GLY A 376 -31.81 -17.80 23.41
N LEU A 377 -31.15 -16.65 23.20
CA LEU A 377 -31.56 -15.32 23.69
C LEU A 377 -32.33 -14.50 22.64
#